data_AF-A0A7J9ST03-F1
#
_entry.id   AF-A0A7J9ST03-F1
#
_cell.length_a   1.000
_cell.length_b   1.000
_cell.length_c   1.000
_cell.angle_alpha   90.00
_cell.angle_beta   90.00
_cell.angle_gamma   90.00
#
_symmetry.space_group_name_H-M   'P 1'
#
loop_
_entity.id
_entity.type
_entity.pdbx_description
1 polymer ?
#
loop_
_entity_poly.entity_id
_entity_poly.type
_entity_poly.pdbx_seq_one_letter_code
_entity_poly.pdbx_strand_id
1 'polypeptide(L)'
;NLTHELVVTATDGADNTNTSVIGLTVLLRGDVVRDGELNSADALYIAKYLVGKESMPSLLVSDMSPAQGDGKITSADALYLAKYLVGNEAAP
;
A
#
# COMPACT_ATOMS: atom_id res chain seq x y z
N ASN A 1 -0.90 6.60 8.39
CA ASN A 1 0.33 5.78 8.54
C ASN A 1 0.69 5.54 9.99
N LEU A 2 0.67 4.27 10.41
CA LEU A 2 1.19 3.84 11.72
C LEU A 2 2.63 3.34 11.53
N THR A 3 3.57 3.85 12.33
CA THR A 3 4.95 3.35 12.35
C THR A 3 5.05 2.29 13.44
N HIS A 4 5.55 1.11 13.07
CA HIS A 4 5.84 -0.01 13.97
C HIS A 4 7.35 -0.14 14.15
N GLU A 5 7.79 -0.67 15.28
CA GLU A 5 9.20 -0.93 15.54
C GLU A 5 9.50 -2.41 15.37
N LEU A 6 10.41 -2.73 14.45
CA LEU A 6 11.04 -4.04 14.38
C LEU A 6 12.31 -4.01 15.23
N VAL A 7 12.29 -4.74 16.35
CA VAL A 7 13.45 -4.92 17.22
C VAL A 7 14.21 -6.15 16.77
N VAL A 8 15.47 -5.98 16.35
CA VAL A 8 16.37 -7.05 15.96
C VAL A 8 17.48 -7.16 17.01
N THR A 9 17.53 -8.30 17.70
CA THR A 9 18.59 -8.61 18.65
C THR A 9 19.43 -9.76 18.09
N ALA A 10 20.74 -9.54 17.96
CA ALA A 10 21.71 -10.55 17.58
C ALA A 10 22.55 -10.92 18.80
N THR A 11 22.68 -12.22 19.07
CA THR A 11 23.49 -12.77 20.16
C THR A 11 24.59 -13.66 19.58
N ASP A 12 25.84 -13.49 20.02
CA ASP A 12 26.94 -14.37 19.62
C ASP A 12 27.04 -15.64 20.52
N GLY A 13 27.97 -16.53 20.22
CA GLY A 13 28.17 -17.76 21.00
C GLY A 13 28.75 -17.57 22.40
N ALA A 14 29.05 -16.33 22.79
CA ALA A 14 29.52 -15.93 24.12
C ALA A 14 28.48 -15.07 24.86
N ASP A 15 27.21 -15.11 24.43
CA ASP A 15 26.07 -14.37 24.97
C ASP A 15 26.16 -12.83 24.85
N ASN A 16 27.07 -12.29 24.02
CA ASN A 16 27.08 -10.85 23.76
C ASN A 16 25.92 -10.48 22.84
N THR A 17 25.13 -9.48 23.23
CA THR A 17 23.97 -9.03 22.46
C THR A 17 24.16 -7.65 21.85
N ASN A 18 23.70 -7.48 20.60
CA ASN A 18 23.51 -6.17 19.99
C ASN A 18 22.05 -6.04 19.53
N THR A 19 21.41 -4.93 19.88
CA THR A 19 20.00 -4.65 19.56
C THR A 19 19.91 -3.44 18.65
N SER A 20 19.20 -3.59 17.55
CA SER A 20 18.86 -2.51 16.62
C SER A 20 17.34 -2.38 16.53
N VAL A 21 16.85 -1.13 16.46
CA VAL A 21 15.43 -0.83 16.26
C VAL A 21 15.26 -0.23 14.87
N ILE A 22 14.38 -0.83 14.08
CA ILE A 22 14.09 -0.45 12.71
C ILE A 22 12.64 0.05 12.65
N GLY A 23 12.44 1.30 12.25
CA GLY A 23 11.10 1.84 12.02
C GLY A 23 10.51 1.29 10.73
N LEU A 24 9.32 0.70 10.81
CA LEU A 24 8.53 0.18 9.70
C LEU A 24 7.27 1.02 9.53
N THR A 25 7.06 1.56 8.33
CA THR A 25 5.77 2.16 7.97
C THR A 25 4.94 1.11 7.25
N VAL A 26 3.81 0.73 7.84
CA VAL A 26 2.83 -0.14 7.18
C VAL A 26 1.91 0.74 6.35
N LEU A 27 1.77 0.40 5.06
CA LEU A 27 0.84 1.04 4.14
C LEU A 27 -0.32 0.08 3.87
N LEU A 28 -1.54 0.61 3.86
CA LEU A 28 -2.71 -0.13 3.42
C LEU A 28 -2.75 -0.13 1.89
N ARG A 29 -2.76 -1.32 1.30
CA ARG A 29 -2.83 -1.42 -0.15
C ARG A 29 -4.20 -0.99 -0.64
N GLY A 30 -4.24 -0.10 -1.62
CA GLY A 30 -5.45 0.57 -2.11
C GLY A 30 -5.84 1.85 -1.36
N ASP A 31 -5.19 2.18 -0.23
CA ASP A 31 -5.29 3.51 0.40
C ASP A 31 -4.30 4.45 -0.33
N VAL A 32 -4.77 4.97 -1.45
CA VAL A 32 -4.00 5.75 -2.40
C VAL A 32 -3.79 7.17 -1.87
N VAL A 33 -4.79 7.72 -1.18
CA VAL A 33 -4.74 9.07 -0.61
C VAL A 33 -4.05 9.13 0.77
N ARG A 34 -3.77 7.97 1.38
CA ARG A 34 -3.07 7.80 2.66
C ARG A 34 -3.83 8.37 3.86
N ASP A 35 -5.15 8.32 3.83
CA ASP A 35 -5.99 8.76 4.95
C ASP A 35 -6.28 7.64 5.96
N GLY A 36 -5.84 6.41 5.67
CA GLY A 36 -6.05 5.23 6.51
C GLY A 36 -7.38 4.54 6.28
N GLU A 37 -8.20 5.03 5.37
CA GLU A 37 -9.43 4.40 4.92
C GLU A 37 -9.25 3.88 3.50
N LEU A 38 -10.01 2.84 3.16
CA LEU A 38 -10.04 2.32 1.81
C LEU A 38 -11.45 2.52 1.27
N ASN A 39 -11.61 3.54 0.42
CA ASN A 39 -12.92 4.00 -0.01
C ASN A 39 -12.91 4.52 -1.46
N SER A 40 -14.02 5.10 -1.92
CA SER A 40 -14.15 5.56 -3.32
C SER A 40 -13.21 6.70 -3.69
N ALA A 41 -12.68 7.45 -2.71
CA ALA A 41 -11.73 8.53 -2.95
C ALA A 41 -10.43 8.00 -3.55
N ASP A 42 -9.99 6.81 -3.13
CA ASP A 42 -8.79 6.15 -3.65
C ASP A 42 -8.92 5.76 -5.12
N ALA A 43 -10.05 5.14 -5.47
CA ALA A 43 -10.35 4.76 -6.85
C ALA A 43 -10.46 6.00 -7.74
N LEU A 44 -11.08 7.07 -7.23
CA LEU A 44 -11.16 8.36 -7.92
C LEU A 44 -9.79 9.01 -8.09
N TYR A 45 -8.89 8.91 -7.10
CA TYR A 45 -7.54 9.45 -7.20
C TYR A 45 -6.77 8.80 -8.36
N ILE A 46 -6.80 7.47 -8.47
CA ILE A 46 -6.20 6.74 -9.60
C ILE A 46 -6.80 7.24 -10.93
N ALA A 47 -8.12 7.33 -11.02
CA ALA A 47 -8.80 7.78 -12.24
C ALA A 47 -8.39 9.21 -12.64
N LYS A 48 -8.28 10.13 -11.68
CA LYS A 48 -7.83 11.50 -11.90
C LYS A 48 -6.36 11.58 -12.31
N TYR A 49 -5.49 10.78 -11.70
CA TYR A 49 -4.08 10.69 -12.09
C TYR A 49 -3.94 10.30 -13.56
N LEU A 50 -4.69 9.30 -14.01
CA LEU A 50 -4.66 8.83 -15.41
C LEU A 50 -5.06 9.89 -16.44
N VAL A 51 -5.88 10.88 -16.04
CA VAL A 51 -6.28 12.02 -16.88
C VAL A 51 -5.48 13.28 -16.60
N GLY A 52 -4.38 13.18 -15.84
CA GLY A 52 -3.46 14.30 -15.55
C GLY A 52 -4.03 15.35 -14.59
N LYS A 53 -5.00 14.98 -13.74
CA LYS A 53 -5.61 15.87 -12.74
C LYS A 53 -5.04 15.71 -11.34
N GLU A 54 -4.23 14.69 -11.10
CA GLU A 54 -3.52 14.43 -9.84
C GLU A 54 -2.07 14.01 -10.12
N SER A 55 -1.21 14.13 -9.11
CA SER A 55 0.16 13.61 -9.16
C SER A 55 0.20 12.08 -9.18
N MET A 56 1.30 11.51 -9.65
CA MET A 56 1.51 10.06 -9.63
C MET A 56 1.47 9.51 -8.20
N PRO A 57 0.54 8.59 -7.89
CA PRO A 57 0.52 7.94 -6.59
C PRO A 57 1.66 6.91 -6.46
N SER A 58 1.89 6.46 -5.23
CA SER A 58 2.89 5.43 -4.97
C SER A 58 2.43 4.08 -5.49
N LEU A 59 3.26 3.43 -6.31
CA LEU A 59 3.00 2.07 -6.83
C LEU A 59 2.66 1.07 -5.72
N LEU A 60 3.29 1.19 -4.54
CA LEU A 60 3.05 0.30 -3.39
C LEU A 60 1.59 0.20 -2.96
N VAL A 61 0.78 1.25 -3.18
CA VAL A 61 -0.62 1.30 -2.77
C VAL A 61 -1.60 1.41 -3.94
N SER A 62 -1.12 1.71 -5.15
CA SER A 62 -1.98 2.01 -6.31
C SER A 62 -1.90 1.00 -7.45
N ASP A 63 -0.95 0.05 -7.39
CA ASP A 63 -0.85 -1.09 -8.29
C ASP A 63 -1.61 -2.28 -7.71
N MET A 64 -2.79 -2.55 -8.27
CA MET A 64 -3.87 -3.37 -7.67
C MET A 64 -4.38 -4.45 -8.61
N SER A 65 -4.17 -4.29 -9.91
CA SER A 65 -4.69 -5.17 -10.95
C SER A 65 -3.53 -5.65 -11.84
N PRO A 66 -3.16 -6.94 -11.77
CA PRO A 66 -3.79 -8.01 -10.98
C PRO A 66 -3.57 -7.81 -9.48
N ALA A 67 -4.25 -8.58 -8.63
CA ALA A 67 -4.14 -8.46 -7.18
C ALA A 67 -2.71 -8.61 -6.61
N GLN A 68 -1.70 -8.98 -7.40
CA GLN A 68 -0.28 -9.00 -6.98
C GLN A 68 0.53 -7.81 -7.51
N GLY A 69 -0.11 -6.95 -8.30
CA GLY A 69 0.49 -5.86 -9.05
C GLY A 69 1.18 -6.33 -10.33
N ASP A 70 1.27 -5.44 -11.32
CA ASP A 70 2.07 -5.64 -12.54
C ASP A 70 3.13 -4.56 -12.76
N GLY A 71 3.34 -3.71 -11.75
CA GLY A 71 4.25 -2.56 -11.76
C GLY A 71 3.69 -1.34 -12.48
N LYS A 72 2.39 -1.30 -12.79
CA LYS A 72 1.75 -0.19 -13.51
C LYS A 72 0.51 0.31 -12.77
N ILE A 73 0.16 1.55 -13.06
CA ILE A 73 -1.08 2.18 -12.58
C ILE A 73 -1.91 2.47 -13.81
N THR A 74 -3.07 1.83 -13.89
CA THR A 74 -3.96 1.82 -15.03
C THR A 74 -5.41 1.98 -14.58
N SER A 75 -6.33 2.08 -15.54
CA SER A 75 -7.77 2.11 -15.24
C SER A 75 -8.27 0.79 -14.65
N ALA A 76 -7.54 -0.32 -14.84
CA ALA A 76 -7.87 -1.59 -14.24
C ALA A 76 -7.71 -1.57 -12.72
N ASP A 77 -6.75 -0.82 -12.19
CA ASP A 77 -6.53 -0.65 -10.75
C ASP A 77 -7.67 0.11 -10.08
N ALA A 78 -8.09 1.22 -10.69
CA ALA A 78 -9.26 1.98 -10.25
C ALA A 78 -10.53 1.12 -10.28
N LEU A 79 -10.70 0.31 -11.34
CA LEU A 79 -11.84 -0.59 -11.47
C LEU A 79 -11.80 -1.73 -10.45
N TYR A 80 -10.64 -2.33 -10.21
CA TYR A 80 -10.45 -3.38 -9.21
C TYR A 80 -10.88 -2.88 -7.83
N LEU A 81 -10.39 -1.69 -7.45
CA LEU A 81 -10.74 -1.08 -6.17
C LEU A 81 -12.24 -0.77 -6.08
N ALA A 82 -12.83 -0.21 -7.14
CA ALA A 82 -14.28 0.04 -7.19
C ALA A 82 -15.11 -1.25 -7.03
N LYS A 83 -14.67 -2.36 -7.64
CA LYS A 83 -15.34 -3.66 -7.47
C LYS A 83 -15.15 -4.26 -6.09
N TYR A 84 -13.95 -4.14 -5.50
CA TYR A 84 -13.69 -4.58 -4.14
C TYR A 84 -14.63 -3.87 -3.14
N LEU A 85 -14.81 -2.55 -3.28
CA LEU A 85 -15.67 -1.76 -2.40
C LEU A 85 -17.15 -2.20 -2.43
N VAL A 86 -17.59 -2.86 -3.51
CA VAL A 86 -18.94 -3.42 -3.63
C VAL A 86 -18.99 -4.95 -3.42
N GLY A 87 -17.88 -5.57 -3.00
CA GLY A 87 -17.79 -7.00 -2.69
C GLY A 87 -17.65 -7.92 -3.90
N ASN A 88 -17.29 -7.39 -5.07
CA ASN A 88 -17.15 -8.16 -6.32
C ASN A 88 -15.71 -8.59 -6.62
N GLU A 89 -14.74 -8.22 -5.79
CA GLU A 89 -13.34 -8.67 -5.86
C GLU A 89 -12.81 -8.94 -4.45
N ALA A 90 -11.73 -9.71 -4.36
CA ALA A 90 -11.05 -9.98 -3.09
C ALA A 90 -10.27 -8.76 -2.58
N ALA A 91 -9.95 -8.77 -1.28
CA ALA A 91 -9.07 -7.74 -0.71
C ALA A 91 -7.72 -7.71 -1.44
N PRO A 92 -7.18 -6.51 -1.74
CA PRO A 92 -5.88 -6.34 -2.39
C PRO A 92 -4.69 -6.63 -1.48
#